data_AF-A0A067JSL6-F1
#
_entry.id   AF-A0A067JSL6-F1
#
_cell.length_a   1.000
_cell.length_b   1.000
_cell.length_c   1.000
_cell.angle_alpha   90.00
_cell.angle_beta   90.00
_cell.angle_gamma   90.00
#
_symmetry.space_group_name_H-M   'P 1'
#
loop_
_entity.id
_entity.type
_entity.pdbx_description
1 polymer ?
#
loop_
_entity_poly.entity_id
_entity_poly.type
_entity_poly.pdbx_seq_one_letter_code
_entity_poly.pdbx_strand_id
1 'polypeptide(L)'
;MKVASKIIFLFNDTDGFATAISTALYPNPNSFVRRLEESFELSLARFGVQDLKAKGHLINFIDSGGDPQVSVLLLEKYEPPTLVCAVSEVLTQIIGEGSSGLLTLIIPLIGTSSKLKWESRSLTANDGKVSLYGVQIGPETDITQAIASRTQKPQSNVKVHYEPLACFLQLVRVLKLPTSVLIGQRNRTLSDKAAEEELEILYELGELLANTVGLCFLREKIMWNPGNISKDIKEPWRALYG
;
A
#
# COMPACT_ATOMS: atom_id res chain seq x y z
N MET A 1 7.53 -17.36 6.45
CA MET A 1 7.04 -16.63 5.26
C MET A 1 8.22 -16.02 4.50
N LYS A 2 8.68 -16.67 3.42
CA LYS A 2 9.82 -16.19 2.61
C LYS A 2 9.42 -15.00 1.75
N VAL A 3 10.05 -13.85 2.01
CA VAL A 3 9.80 -12.58 1.33
C VAL A 3 11.08 -11.99 0.75
N ALA A 4 10.93 -11.13 -0.26
CA ALA A 4 12.01 -10.36 -0.84
C ALA A 4 12.43 -9.18 0.05
N SER A 5 13.58 -8.58 -0.23
CA SER A 5 13.97 -7.31 0.41
C SER A 5 13.11 -6.12 -0.05
N LYS A 6 12.42 -6.22 -1.19
CA LYS A 6 11.50 -5.20 -1.71
C LYS A 6 10.07 -5.65 -1.50
N ILE A 7 9.34 -4.97 -0.62
CA ILE A 7 7.99 -5.40 -0.26
C ILE A 7 6.98 -4.27 -0.53
N ILE A 8 6.00 -4.54 -1.38
CA ILE A 8 4.81 -3.70 -1.53
C ILE A 8 3.78 -4.21 -0.53
N PHE A 9 3.44 -3.40 0.47
CA PHE A 9 2.50 -3.78 1.51
C PHE A 9 1.15 -3.11 1.25
N LEU A 10 0.11 -3.93 1.18
CA LEU A 10 -1.25 -3.54 0.85
C LEU A 10 -2.20 -3.98 1.97
N PHE A 11 -3.10 -3.08 2.35
CA PHE A 11 -4.24 -3.42 3.20
C PHE A 11 -5.42 -3.77 2.30
N ASN A 12 -6.03 -4.94 2.51
CA ASN A 12 -7.24 -5.29 1.79
C ASN A 12 -8.33 -4.26 2.11
N ASP A 13 -8.79 -3.55 1.08
CA ASP A 13 -9.76 -2.47 1.19
C ASP A 13 -11.07 -2.85 0.49
N THR A 14 -12.16 -2.28 0.99
CA THR A 14 -13.50 -2.48 0.44
C THR A 14 -13.67 -1.89 -0.96
N ASP A 15 -12.80 -0.95 -1.34
CA ASP A 15 -12.90 -0.23 -2.61
C ASP A 15 -12.21 -1.02 -3.73
N GLY A 16 -11.51 -2.11 -3.41
CA GLY A 16 -10.83 -2.99 -4.36
C GLY A 16 -9.47 -2.45 -4.85
N PHE A 17 -8.93 -1.38 -4.26
CA PHE A 17 -7.68 -0.77 -4.71
C PHE A 17 -6.48 -1.72 -4.58
N ALA A 18 -6.34 -2.36 -3.42
CA ALA A 18 -5.26 -3.29 -3.13
C ALA A 18 -5.29 -4.51 -4.07
N THR A 19 -6.49 -5.03 -4.36
CA THR A 19 -6.68 -6.09 -5.35
C THR A 19 -6.32 -5.60 -6.75
N ALA A 20 -6.74 -4.40 -7.14
CA ALA A 20 -6.41 -3.83 -8.45
C ALA A 20 -4.90 -3.64 -8.65
N ILE A 21 -4.17 -3.16 -7.64
CA ILE A 21 -2.70 -3.05 -7.69
C ILE A 21 -2.04 -4.43 -7.78
N SER A 22 -2.39 -5.35 -6.87
CA SER A 22 -1.74 -6.67 -6.79
C SER A 22 -2.02 -7.55 -8.02
N THR A 23 -3.21 -7.47 -8.60
CA THR A 23 -3.59 -8.26 -9.78
C THR A 23 -2.94 -7.73 -11.06
N ALA A 24 -2.76 -6.42 -11.19
CA ALA A 24 -2.19 -5.77 -12.37
C ALA A 24 -0.64 -5.73 -12.39
N LEU A 25 0.03 -6.14 -11.31
CA LEU A 25 1.49 -6.30 -11.28
C LEU A 25 1.93 -7.64 -11.92
N TYR A 26 2.86 -7.55 -12.87
CA TYR A 26 3.39 -8.70 -13.62
C TYR A 26 4.91 -8.64 -13.74
N PRO A 27 5.57 -9.79 -13.93
CA PRO A 27 6.98 -9.80 -14.34
C PRO A 27 7.17 -9.05 -15.65
N ASN A 28 8.36 -8.46 -15.84
CA ASN A 28 8.71 -7.90 -17.14
C ASN A 28 8.73 -9.02 -18.21
N PRO A 29 8.15 -8.82 -19.41
CA PRO A 29 8.10 -9.84 -20.46
C PRO A 29 9.46 -10.40 -20.86
N ASN A 30 10.52 -9.60 -20.73
CA ASN A 30 11.89 -9.97 -21.07
C ASN A 30 12.69 -10.53 -19.87
N SER A 31 12.04 -10.77 -18.73
CA SER A 31 12.67 -11.31 -17.53
C SER A 31 12.30 -12.77 -17.32
N PHE A 32 13.20 -13.53 -16.70
CA PHE A 32 12.94 -14.91 -16.26
C PHE A 32 12.23 -14.97 -14.89
N VAL A 33 11.66 -13.86 -14.45
CA VAL A 33 10.96 -13.76 -13.17
C VAL A 33 9.57 -14.36 -13.34
N ARG A 34 9.18 -15.24 -12.41
CA ARG A 34 7.84 -15.83 -12.36
C ARG A 34 7.07 -15.30 -11.16
N ARG A 35 5.74 -15.20 -11.32
CA ARG A 35 4.81 -14.82 -10.26
C ARG A 35 4.33 -16.07 -9.55
N LEU A 36 4.49 -16.13 -8.23
CA LEU A 36 4.02 -17.19 -7.35
C LEU A 36 3.10 -16.57 -6.29
N GLU A 37 1.93 -17.16 -6.08
CA GLU A 37 0.96 -16.66 -5.11
C GLU A 37 0.68 -17.72 -4.05
N GLU A 38 0.76 -17.30 -2.79
CA GLU A 38 0.58 -18.14 -1.62
C GLU A 38 -0.29 -17.41 -0.59
N SER A 39 -1.05 -18.14 0.22
CA SER A 39 -1.69 -17.57 1.40
C SER A 39 -0.81 -17.79 2.62
N PHE A 40 -0.90 -16.89 3.60
CA PHE A 40 -0.25 -17.05 4.89
C PHE A 40 -1.25 -16.96 6.04
N GLU A 41 -0.96 -17.66 7.12
CA GLU A 41 -1.63 -17.49 8.41
C GLU A 41 -0.59 -17.45 9.53
N LEU A 42 -0.65 -16.43 10.38
CA LEU A 42 0.27 -16.20 11.48
C LEU A 42 -0.51 -16.13 12.80
N SER A 43 -0.05 -16.86 13.80
CA SER A 43 -0.69 -16.86 15.12
C SER A 43 -0.56 -15.51 15.81
N LEU A 44 -1.64 -15.03 16.42
CA LEU A 44 -1.64 -13.83 17.25
C LEU A 44 -1.57 -14.15 18.75
N ALA A 45 -1.34 -15.42 19.10
CA ALA A 45 -1.36 -15.90 20.49
C ALA A 45 -0.35 -15.16 21.39
N ARG A 46 0.78 -14.68 20.82
CA ARG A 46 1.78 -13.88 21.56
C ARG A 46 1.24 -12.56 22.10
N PHE A 47 0.13 -12.08 21.55
CA PHE A 47 -0.59 -10.88 21.98
C PHE A 47 -1.81 -11.20 22.85
N GLY A 48 -1.99 -12.47 23.25
CA GLY A 48 -3.16 -12.94 23.99
C GLY A 48 -4.40 -13.18 23.13
N VAL A 49 -4.30 -13.11 21.80
CA VAL A 49 -5.40 -13.35 20.87
C VAL A 49 -5.31 -14.79 20.34
N GLN A 50 -6.14 -15.68 20.87
CA GLN A 50 -6.05 -17.13 20.57
C GLN A 50 -6.93 -17.53 19.37
N ASP A 51 -8.09 -16.91 19.22
CA ASP A 51 -9.11 -17.32 18.23
C ASP A 51 -8.90 -16.71 16.84
N LEU A 52 -7.99 -15.72 16.73
CA LEU A 52 -7.71 -15.02 15.48
C LEU A 52 -6.25 -15.20 15.05
N LYS A 53 -6.05 -15.22 13.74
CA LYS A 53 -4.75 -15.23 13.09
C LYS A 53 -4.65 -14.03 12.17
N ALA A 54 -3.43 -13.54 11.95
CA ALA A 54 -3.15 -12.65 10.84
C ALA A 54 -3.07 -13.45 9.55
N LYS A 55 -3.88 -13.10 8.57
CA LYS A 55 -4.04 -13.81 7.31
C LYS A 55 -3.88 -12.85 6.15
N GLY A 56 -3.51 -13.40 5.01
CA GLY A 56 -3.39 -12.62 3.80
C GLY A 56 -2.81 -13.43 2.65
N HIS A 57 -2.53 -12.71 1.58
CA HIS A 57 -1.91 -13.25 0.38
C HIS A 57 -0.52 -12.67 0.22
N LEU A 58 0.41 -13.51 -0.22
CA LEU A 58 1.76 -13.16 -0.57
C LEU A 58 1.97 -13.50 -2.05
N ILE A 59 2.30 -12.51 -2.84
CA ILE A 59 2.68 -12.68 -4.24
C ILE A 59 4.18 -12.42 -4.34
N ASN A 60 4.94 -13.48 -4.62
CA ASN A 60 6.38 -13.42 -4.82
C ASN A 60 6.70 -13.41 -6.31
N PHE A 61 7.52 -12.44 -6.72
CA PHE A 61 8.16 -12.40 -8.01
C PHE A 61 9.55 -13.01 -7.85
N ILE A 62 9.69 -14.29 -8.22
CA ILE A 62 10.87 -15.11 -7.97
C ILE A 62 11.70 -15.26 -9.25
N ASP A 63 13.02 -15.20 -9.11
CA ASP A 63 13.93 -15.42 -10.24
C ASP A 63 14.04 -16.90 -10.63
N SER A 64 14.91 -17.20 -11.60
CA SER A 64 15.21 -18.55 -12.05
C SER A 64 15.88 -19.43 -10.98
N GLY A 65 16.53 -18.82 -9.99
CA GLY A 65 17.11 -19.52 -8.83
C GLY A 65 16.08 -19.87 -7.75
N GLY A 66 14.88 -19.29 -7.82
CA GLY A 66 13.82 -19.49 -6.83
C GLY A 66 13.89 -18.51 -5.66
N ASP A 67 14.67 -17.44 -5.78
CA ASP A 67 14.76 -16.41 -4.74
C ASP A 67 13.78 -15.26 -5.02
N PRO A 68 13.01 -14.80 -4.01
CA PRO A 68 12.13 -13.64 -4.15
C PRO A 68 12.90 -12.35 -4.43
N GLN A 69 12.56 -11.69 -5.53
CA GLN A 69 13.12 -10.40 -5.93
C GLN A 69 12.22 -9.23 -5.51
N VAL A 70 10.90 -9.43 -5.58
CA VAL A 70 9.87 -8.50 -5.10
C VAL A 70 8.75 -9.32 -4.47
N SER A 71 8.22 -8.84 -3.35
CA SER A 71 7.04 -9.42 -2.70
C SER A 71 5.92 -8.39 -2.62
N VAL A 72 4.70 -8.80 -2.93
CA VAL A 72 3.49 -8.02 -2.65
C VAL A 72 2.75 -8.75 -1.54
N LEU A 73 2.57 -8.07 -0.41
CA LEU A 73 1.84 -8.61 0.73
C LEU A 73 0.49 -7.92 0.84
N LEU A 74 -0.57 -8.69 0.77
CA LEU A 74 -1.95 -8.25 0.93
C LEU A 74 -2.49 -8.76 2.27
N LEU A 75 -2.57 -7.89 3.27
CA LEU A 75 -3.09 -8.23 4.59
C LEU A 75 -4.63 -8.18 4.57
N GLU A 76 -5.29 -9.19 5.14
CA GLU A 76 -6.74 -9.16 5.33
C GLU A 76 -7.18 -7.94 6.16
N LYS A 77 -8.48 -7.62 6.08
CA LYS A 77 -9.04 -6.50 6.83
C LYS A 77 -9.17 -6.88 8.30
N TYR A 78 -8.52 -6.11 9.16
CA TYR A 78 -8.65 -6.20 10.62
C TYR A 78 -9.09 -4.86 11.19
N GLU A 79 -9.95 -4.92 12.19
CA GLU A 79 -10.29 -3.75 13.01
C GLU A 79 -9.35 -3.68 14.23
N PRO A 80 -9.08 -2.49 14.76
CA PRO A 80 -8.41 -2.33 16.04
C PRO A 80 -9.18 -3.01 17.18
N PRO A 81 -8.48 -3.55 18.22
CA PRO A 81 -7.03 -3.55 18.40
C PRO A 81 -6.29 -4.68 17.66
N THR A 82 -7.02 -5.65 17.10
CA THR A 82 -6.44 -6.82 16.42
C THR A 82 -5.54 -6.44 15.24
N LEU A 83 -5.85 -5.34 14.56
CA LEU A 83 -5.05 -4.77 13.50
C LEU A 83 -3.57 -4.53 13.89
N VAL A 84 -3.32 -3.93 15.06
CA VAL A 84 -1.95 -3.69 15.54
C VAL A 84 -1.22 -5.00 15.76
N CYS A 85 -1.90 -6.00 16.32
CA CYS A 85 -1.35 -7.33 16.55
C CYS A 85 -0.99 -8.00 15.22
N ALA A 86 -1.89 -7.94 14.23
CA ALA A 86 -1.69 -8.53 12.92
C ALA A 86 -0.53 -7.88 12.16
N VAL A 87 -0.49 -6.54 12.10
CA VAL A 87 0.61 -5.81 11.45
C VAL A 87 1.94 -6.08 12.16
N SER A 88 1.94 -6.07 13.49
CA SER A 88 3.15 -6.35 14.27
C SER A 88 3.69 -7.76 14.03
N GLU A 89 2.82 -8.78 14.01
CA GLU A 89 3.20 -10.16 13.67
C GLU A 89 3.81 -10.24 12.28
N VAL A 90 3.13 -9.68 11.27
CA VAL A 90 3.59 -9.70 9.89
C VAL A 90 4.94 -9.00 9.72
N LEU A 91 5.10 -7.80 10.29
CA LEU A 91 6.37 -7.07 10.25
C LEU A 91 7.49 -7.88 10.94
N THR A 92 7.19 -8.56 12.04
CA THR A 92 8.17 -9.41 12.73
C THR A 92 8.60 -10.59 11.87
N GLN A 93 7.67 -11.25 11.18
CA GLN A 93 7.99 -12.35 10.27
C GLN A 93 8.86 -11.88 9.09
N ILE A 94 8.53 -10.72 8.53
CA ILE A 94 9.28 -10.11 7.42
C ILE A 94 10.72 -9.76 7.83
N ILE A 95 10.91 -9.24 9.05
CA ILE A 95 12.24 -8.84 9.55
C ILE A 95 13.06 -10.07 9.99
N GLY A 96 12.40 -11.06 10.61
CA GLY A 96 13.05 -12.21 11.24
C GLY A 96 13.60 -13.23 10.25
N GLU A 97 13.06 -13.29 9.03
CA GLU A 97 13.67 -14.06 7.96
C GLU A 97 14.85 -13.27 7.39
N GLY A 98 16.06 -13.82 7.55
CA GLY A 98 17.34 -13.19 7.22
C GLY A 98 17.48 -12.80 5.75
N SER A 99 16.80 -11.72 5.35
CA SER A 99 16.98 -11.08 4.07
C SER A 99 18.44 -10.62 3.98
N SER A 100 19.15 -11.10 2.96
CA SER A 100 20.57 -10.77 2.75
C SER A 100 20.80 -9.28 2.38
N GLY A 101 19.76 -8.45 2.40
CA GLY A 101 19.79 -7.06 1.98
C GLY A 101 18.84 -6.19 2.79
N LEU A 102 19.00 -4.88 2.65
CA LEU A 102 18.21 -3.89 3.39
C LEU A 102 16.73 -3.94 2.96
N LEU A 103 15.85 -4.35 3.88
CA LEU A 103 14.41 -4.38 3.67
C LEU A 103 13.88 -2.98 3.33
N THR A 104 13.10 -2.84 2.26
CA THR A 104 12.36 -1.62 1.92
C THR A 104 10.88 -1.92 1.75
N LEU A 105 10.05 -1.19 2.49
CA LEU A 105 8.60 -1.24 2.44
C LEU A 105 8.06 -0.14 1.53
N ILE A 106 7.12 -0.47 0.65
CA ILE A 106 6.43 0.48 -0.22
C ILE A 106 4.93 0.39 0.05
N ILE A 107 4.32 1.52 0.41
CA ILE A 107 2.90 1.60 0.82
C ILE A 107 2.14 2.48 -0.16
N PRO A 108 1.50 1.90 -1.17
CA PRO A 108 0.67 2.68 -2.08
C PRO A 108 -0.70 2.97 -1.50
N LEU A 109 -1.22 4.17 -1.78
CA LEU A 109 -2.54 4.59 -1.33
C LEU A 109 -3.14 5.63 -2.27
N ILE A 110 -4.47 5.60 -2.45
CA ILE A 110 -5.21 6.70 -3.05
C ILE A 110 -5.70 7.62 -1.93
N GLY A 111 -5.27 8.88 -1.98
CA GLY A 111 -5.63 9.92 -1.05
C GLY A 111 -7.04 10.45 -1.30
N THR A 112 -8.04 9.68 -0.90
CA THR A 112 -9.42 10.16 -0.76
C THR A 112 -9.55 11.02 0.50
N SER A 113 -10.50 11.96 0.51
CA SER A 113 -10.73 12.85 1.67
C SER A 113 -11.13 12.11 2.95
N SER A 114 -11.63 10.86 2.83
CA SER A 114 -11.96 9.99 3.95
C SER A 114 -10.73 9.34 4.58
N LYS A 115 -9.67 9.07 3.79
CA LYS A 115 -8.44 8.43 4.27
C LYS A 115 -7.37 9.44 4.70
N LEU A 116 -7.27 10.56 3.98
CA LEU A 116 -6.31 11.64 4.21
C LEU A 116 -7.01 13.01 4.22
N LYS A 117 -6.84 13.79 5.29
CA LYS A 117 -7.21 15.23 5.25
C LYS A 117 -6.01 16.03 4.80
N TRP A 118 -6.21 16.75 3.69
CA TRP A 118 -5.24 17.65 3.09
C TRP A 118 -5.85 19.04 2.94
N GLU A 119 -5.20 20.06 3.49
CA GLU A 119 -5.56 21.46 3.24
C GLU A 119 -4.97 21.90 1.90
N SER A 120 -5.77 21.91 0.84
CA SER A 120 -5.36 22.46 -0.45
C SER A 120 -5.69 23.95 -0.50
N ARG A 121 -4.69 24.85 -0.45
CA ARG A 121 -4.83 26.11 -1.20
C ARG A 121 -4.58 25.76 -2.67
N SER A 122 -5.43 26.28 -3.54
CA SER A 122 -5.42 26.04 -5.00
C SER A 122 -3.99 25.97 -5.52
N LEU A 123 -3.53 24.75 -5.85
CA LEU A 123 -2.36 24.58 -6.68
C LEU A 123 -2.75 25.15 -8.04
N THR A 124 -2.00 26.16 -8.49
CA THR A 124 -2.07 26.70 -9.84
C THR A 124 -2.10 25.56 -10.83
N ALA A 125 -3.05 25.63 -11.77
CA ALA A 125 -3.29 24.66 -12.82
C ALA A 125 -1.98 24.10 -13.39
N ASN A 126 -1.59 22.91 -12.93
CA ASN A 126 -0.61 22.11 -13.64
C ASN A 126 -1.40 21.21 -14.58
N ASP A 127 -1.00 21.30 -15.84
CA ASP A 127 -1.59 20.75 -17.05
C ASP A 127 -2.02 19.28 -16.89
N GLY A 128 -3.32 19.03 -16.70
CA GLY A 128 -4.02 17.73 -16.86
C GLY A 128 -3.52 16.49 -16.10
N LYS A 129 -2.36 16.52 -15.43
CA LYS A 129 -1.66 15.32 -14.95
C LYS A 129 -1.97 14.99 -13.49
N VAL A 130 -2.05 13.70 -13.20
CA VAL A 130 -2.19 13.15 -11.85
C VAL A 130 -1.04 13.63 -10.94
N SER A 131 -1.38 14.02 -9.71
CA SER A 131 -0.37 14.36 -8.70
C SER A 131 -0.05 13.17 -7.81
N LEU A 132 1.20 12.71 -7.86
CA LEU A 132 1.74 11.68 -6.97
C LEU A 132 2.64 12.31 -5.90
N TYR A 133 2.44 11.90 -4.64
CA TYR A 133 3.22 12.37 -3.50
C TYR A 133 3.95 11.21 -2.82
N GLY A 134 5.15 11.48 -2.33
CA GLY A 134 6.00 10.49 -1.64
C GLY A 134 6.36 10.94 -0.23
N VAL A 135 6.14 10.08 0.76
CA VAL A 135 6.68 10.24 2.12
C VAL A 135 7.70 9.15 2.38
N GLN A 136 8.90 9.54 2.75
CA GLN A 136 9.94 8.62 3.20
C GLN A 136 9.99 8.57 4.73
N ILE A 137 10.14 7.37 5.28
CA ILE A 137 10.30 7.11 6.71
C ILE A 137 11.48 6.15 6.87
N GLY A 138 12.34 6.43 7.85
CA GLY A 138 13.51 5.60 8.13
C GLY A 138 14.68 5.89 7.16
N PRO A 139 15.66 4.97 7.09
CA PRO A 139 16.84 5.12 6.24
C PRO A 139 16.48 5.23 4.75
N GLU A 140 17.34 5.89 3.99
CA GLU A 140 17.23 5.95 2.52
C GLU A 140 17.78 4.67 1.89
N THR A 141 17.08 4.19 0.86
CA THR A 141 17.50 3.12 -0.03
C THR A 141 17.35 3.57 -1.48
N ASP A 142 17.99 2.87 -2.41
CA ASP A 142 17.89 3.16 -3.85
C ASP A 142 16.42 3.25 -4.31
N ILE A 143 15.55 2.42 -3.72
CA ILE A 143 14.12 2.38 -4.01
C ILE A 143 13.42 3.61 -3.44
N THR A 144 13.67 3.96 -2.17
CA THR A 144 13.02 5.13 -1.57
C THR A 144 13.44 6.41 -2.27
N GLN A 145 14.70 6.49 -2.70
CA GLN A 145 15.25 7.61 -3.47
C GLN A 145 14.64 7.67 -4.88
N ALA A 146 14.53 6.54 -5.57
CA ALA A 146 13.88 6.47 -6.88
C ALA A 146 12.42 6.95 -6.84
N ILE A 147 11.65 6.55 -5.81
CA ILE A 147 10.29 7.04 -5.59
C ILE A 147 10.29 8.54 -5.30
N ALA A 148 11.17 9.02 -4.41
CA ALA A 148 11.25 10.43 -4.05
C ALA A 148 11.58 11.33 -5.26
N SER A 149 12.37 10.84 -6.22
CA SER A 149 12.73 11.58 -7.44
C SER A 149 11.57 11.78 -8.42
N ARG A 150 10.54 10.92 -8.35
CA ARG A 150 9.38 10.92 -9.25
C ARG A 150 8.08 11.37 -8.58
N THR A 151 8.16 11.80 -7.33
CA THR A 151 7.00 12.22 -6.53
C THR A 151 7.21 13.61 -5.93
N GLN A 152 6.11 14.28 -5.63
CA GLN A 152 6.14 15.54 -4.91
C GLN A 152 6.23 15.27 -3.41
N LYS A 153 6.98 16.09 -2.68
CA LYS A 153 6.93 16.03 -1.21
C LYS A 153 5.58 16.55 -0.74
N PRO A 154 4.89 15.83 0.15
CA PRO A 154 3.63 16.32 0.64
C PRO A 154 3.82 17.55 1.52
N GLN A 155 2.84 18.46 1.49
CA GLN A 155 2.86 19.63 2.37
C GLN A 155 2.75 19.17 3.82
N SER A 156 3.34 19.92 4.74
CA SER A 156 3.62 19.54 6.14
C SER A 156 2.39 19.19 7.02
N ASN A 157 1.17 19.27 6.49
CA ASN A 157 -0.08 19.16 7.25
C ASN A 157 -0.94 17.94 6.86
N VAL A 158 -0.34 16.85 6.35
CA VAL A 158 -1.10 15.62 6.05
C VAL A 158 -1.57 14.95 7.33
N LYS A 159 -2.88 14.92 7.57
CA LYS A 159 -3.47 14.16 8.66
C LYS A 159 -3.98 12.82 8.12
N VAL A 160 -3.39 11.73 8.60
CA VAL A 160 -3.82 10.37 8.30
C VAL A 160 -5.02 10.04 9.18
N HIS A 161 -6.19 9.90 8.57
CA HIS A 161 -7.42 9.47 9.25
C HIS A 161 -7.74 7.99 8.99
N TYR A 162 -7.01 7.37 8.05
CA TYR A 162 -7.10 5.95 7.80
C TYR A 162 -6.29 5.16 8.83
N GLU A 163 -7.00 4.54 9.76
CA GLU A 163 -6.42 3.88 10.93
C GLU A 163 -5.43 2.75 10.62
N PRO A 164 -5.66 1.85 9.63
CA PRO A 164 -4.66 0.85 9.26
C PRO A 164 -3.32 1.45 8.83
N LEU A 165 -3.34 2.51 8.03
CA LEU A 165 -2.13 3.22 7.67
C LEU A 165 -1.50 3.90 8.88
N ALA A 166 -2.27 4.59 9.72
CA ALA A 166 -1.73 5.27 10.91
C ALA A 166 -1.03 4.27 11.86
N CYS A 167 -1.66 3.12 12.11
CA CYS A 167 -1.12 2.02 12.90
C CYS A 167 0.20 1.52 12.31
N PHE A 168 0.21 1.22 11.01
CA PHE A 168 1.40 0.74 10.31
C PHE A 168 2.54 1.74 10.36
N LEU A 169 2.27 3.02 10.05
CA LEU A 169 3.27 4.08 10.05
C LEU A 169 3.91 4.26 11.43
N GLN A 170 3.14 4.06 12.51
CA GLN A 170 3.70 4.09 13.86
C GLN A 170 4.65 2.93 14.12
N LEU A 171 4.29 1.71 13.72
CA LEU A 171 5.12 0.53 13.91
C LEU A 171 6.42 0.61 13.09
N VAL A 172 6.36 0.98 11.81
CA VAL A 172 7.57 1.08 10.98
C VAL A 172 8.52 2.19 11.46
N ARG A 173 8.00 3.27 12.05
CA ARG A 173 8.82 4.31 12.69
C ARG A 173 9.56 3.79 13.92
N VAL A 174 8.85 3.07 14.79
CA VAL A 174 9.45 2.45 15.99
C VAL A 174 10.52 1.44 15.60
N LEU A 175 10.25 0.64 14.57
CA LEU A 175 11.17 -0.36 14.03
C LEU A 175 12.26 0.22 13.11
N LYS A 176 12.21 1.53 12.81
CA LYS A 176 13.13 2.25 11.92
C LYS A 176 13.29 1.60 10.53
N LEU A 177 12.20 1.03 10.01
CA LEU A 177 12.23 0.34 8.71
C LEU A 177 12.23 1.36 7.57
N PRO A 178 13.11 1.19 6.55
CA PRO A 178 13.05 1.97 5.33
C PRO A 178 11.68 1.80 4.65
N THR A 179 10.91 2.88 4.61
CA THR A 179 9.52 2.85 4.12
C THR A 179 9.23 4.05 3.23
N SER A 180 8.66 3.81 2.06
CA SER A 180 8.11 4.83 1.16
C SER A 180 6.59 4.71 1.07
N VAL A 181 5.88 5.75 1.50
CA VAL A 181 4.44 5.88 1.29
C VAL A 181 4.21 6.64 -0.02
N LEU A 182 3.51 6.01 -0.96
CA LEU A 182 3.18 6.58 -2.26
C LEU A 182 1.70 6.92 -2.29
N ILE A 183 1.38 8.21 -2.46
CA ILE A 183 0.03 8.75 -2.34
C ILE A 183 -0.39 9.33 -3.68
N GLY A 184 -1.39 8.74 -4.32
CA GLY A 184 -2.06 9.33 -5.47
C GLY A 184 -3.18 10.26 -5.02
N GLN A 185 -3.16 11.52 -5.44
CA GLN A 185 -4.18 12.50 -5.05
C GLN A 185 -5.05 12.91 -6.23
N ARG A 186 -6.35 13.03 -5.96
CA ARG A 186 -7.32 13.63 -6.88
C ARG A 186 -7.18 15.15 -6.91
N ASN A 187 -7.01 15.70 -8.11
CA ASN A 187 -7.21 17.13 -8.34
C ASN A 187 -8.71 17.41 -8.22
N ARG A 188 -9.12 18.36 -7.37
CA ARG A 188 -10.55 18.67 -7.09
C ARG A 188 -11.26 19.26 -8.31
N THR A 189 -11.47 18.50 -9.39
CA THR A 189 -12.44 18.88 -10.41
C THR A 189 -13.80 18.32 -9.99
N LEU A 190 -14.81 19.19 -9.95
CA LEU A 190 -16.22 18.83 -9.69
C LEU A 190 -16.83 18.17 -10.94
N SER A 191 -16.14 17.20 -11.51
CA SER A 191 -16.54 16.52 -12.74
C SER A 191 -17.21 15.18 -12.44
N ASP A 192 -18.23 14.85 -13.24
CA ASP A 192 -18.87 13.52 -13.30
C ASP A 192 -17.87 12.39 -13.66
N LYS A 193 -16.62 12.71 -14.00
CA LYS A 193 -15.53 11.79 -14.35
C LYS A 193 -14.70 11.27 -13.17
N ALA A 194 -15.31 11.22 -11.99
CA ALA A 194 -14.64 10.80 -10.75
C ALA A 194 -13.92 9.45 -10.85
N ALA A 195 -14.59 8.45 -11.42
CA ALA A 195 -14.04 7.11 -11.56
C ALA A 195 -12.91 7.05 -12.60
N GLU A 196 -12.98 7.85 -13.67
CA GLU A 196 -11.93 7.92 -14.70
C GLU A 196 -10.65 8.54 -14.12
N GLU A 197 -10.78 9.63 -13.36
CA GLU A 197 -9.64 10.26 -12.67
C GLU A 197 -9.00 9.32 -11.66
N GLU A 198 -9.82 8.59 -10.89
CA GLU A 198 -9.35 7.60 -9.94
C GLU A 198 -8.58 6.46 -10.63
N LEU A 199 -9.10 5.93 -11.74
CA LEU A 199 -8.43 4.89 -12.52
C LEU A 199 -7.09 5.37 -13.09
N GLU A 200 -7.03 6.62 -13.55
CA GLU A 200 -5.78 7.23 -14.01
C GLU A 200 -4.76 7.36 -12.86
N ILE A 201 -5.22 7.75 -11.66
CA ILE A 201 -4.38 7.75 -10.45
C ILE A 201 -3.84 6.36 -10.15
N LEU A 202 -4.69 5.34 -10.20
CA LEU A 202 -4.30 3.96 -9.96
C LEU A 202 -3.26 3.50 -10.98
N TYR A 203 -3.44 3.85 -12.26
CA TYR A 203 -2.51 3.51 -13.32
C TYR A 203 -1.13 4.16 -13.13
N GLU A 204 -1.08 5.48 -12.97
CA GLU A 204 0.18 6.22 -12.75
C GLU A 204 0.91 5.76 -11.48
N LEU A 205 0.15 5.47 -10.42
CA LEU A 205 0.69 4.93 -9.18
C LEU A 205 1.28 3.53 -9.41
N GLY A 206 0.52 2.64 -10.05
CA GLY A 206 0.93 1.27 -10.35
C GLY A 206 2.15 1.22 -11.28
N GLU A 207 2.20 2.08 -12.29
CA GLU A 207 3.32 2.21 -13.21
C GLU A 207 4.58 2.70 -12.49
N LEU A 208 4.47 3.71 -11.62
CA LEU A 208 5.60 4.17 -10.81
C LEU A 208 6.11 3.06 -9.87
N LEU A 209 5.20 2.36 -9.17
CA LEU A 209 5.56 1.24 -8.32
C LEU A 209 6.33 0.18 -9.11
N ALA A 210 5.75 -0.31 -10.20
CA ALA A 210 6.29 -1.40 -11.00
C ALA A 210 7.67 -1.06 -11.55
N ASN A 211 7.82 0.13 -12.14
CA ASN A 211 9.10 0.62 -12.67
C ASN A 211 10.19 0.70 -11.60
N THR A 212 9.84 1.09 -10.37
CA THR A 212 10.79 1.20 -9.26
C THR A 212 11.31 -0.16 -8.81
N VAL A 213 10.45 -1.19 -8.83
CA VAL A 213 10.80 -2.53 -8.34
C VAL A 213 11.23 -3.49 -9.45
N GLY A 214 11.20 -3.07 -10.72
CA GLY A 214 11.59 -3.91 -11.87
C GLY A 214 10.49 -4.86 -12.33
N LEU A 215 9.23 -4.45 -12.20
CA LEU A 215 8.04 -5.14 -12.69
C LEU A 215 7.32 -4.31 -13.77
N CYS A 216 6.29 -4.90 -14.37
CA CYS A 216 5.35 -4.23 -15.27
C CYS A 216 4.00 -4.03 -14.57
N PHE A 217 3.31 -2.94 -14.93
CA PHE A 217 1.93 -2.70 -14.53
C PHE A 217 1.03 -2.74 -15.78
N LEU A 218 0.10 -3.69 -15.82
CA LEU A 218 -0.73 -3.93 -17.00
C LEU A 218 -2.09 -3.25 -16.84
N ARG A 219 -2.34 -2.20 -17.63
CA ARG A 219 -3.58 -1.41 -17.55
C ARG A 219 -4.82 -2.28 -17.80
N GLU A 220 -4.73 -3.20 -18.76
CA GLU A 220 -5.78 -4.12 -19.15
C GLU A 220 -6.11 -5.20 -18.09
N LYS A 221 -5.26 -5.35 -17.08
CA LYS A 221 -5.45 -6.29 -15.96
C LYS A 221 -5.99 -5.62 -14.70
N ILE A 222 -6.22 -4.31 -14.73
CA ILE A 222 -6.82 -3.58 -13.61
C ILE A 222 -8.27 -4.05 -13.43
N MET A 223 -8.51 -4.87 -12.41
CA MET A 223 -9.84 -5.25 -11.97
C MET A 223 -10.27 -4.31 -10.85
N TRP A 224 -10.75 -3.12 -11.21
CA TRP A 224 -11.26 -2.16 -10.23
C TRP A 224 -12.72 -1.81 -10.51
N ASN A 225 -13.58 -2.15 -9.55
CA ASN A 225 -14.96 -1.71 -9.53
C ASN A 225 -15.18 -1.06 -8.16
N PRO A 226 -14.95 0.26 -8.03
CA PRO A 226 -15.17 0.95 -6.77
C PRO A 226 -16.65 0.76 -6.42
N GLY A 227 -16.92 -0.01 -5.36
CA GLY A 227 -18.28 -0.19 -4.90
C GLY A 227 -18.89 1.17 -4.63
N ASN A 228 -20.14 1.38 -5.05
CA ASN A 228 -20.96 2.50 -4.58
C ASN A 228 -21.19 2.30 -3.07
N ILE A 229 -20.18 2.59 -2.25
CA ILE A 229 -20.30 2.51 -0.80
C ILE A 229 -21.20 3.69 -0.42
N SER A 230 -22.42 3.35 0.00
CA SER A 230 -23.38 4.29 0.56
C SER A 230 -22.68 5.14 1.62
N LYS A 231 -23.12 6.39 1.75
CA LYS A 231 -22.67 7.33 2.79
C LYS A 231 -23.12 6.89 4.19
N ASP A 232 -23.07 5.62 4.52
CA ASP A 232 -23.36 5.12 5.86
C ASP A 232 -22.05 4.92 6.62
N ILE A 233 -21.23 5.97 6.64
CA ILE A 233 -20.26 6.16 7.71
C ILE A 233 -21.09 6.55 8.93
N LYS A 234 -21.68 5.56 9.60
CA LYS A 234 -22.09 5.74 10.99
C LYS A 234 -20.82 5.99 11.78
N GLU A 235 -20.62 7.24 12.16
CA GLU A 235 -19.48 7.63 12.97
C GLU A 235 -19.44 6.73 14.23
N PRO A 236 -18.30 6.11 14.56
CA PRO A 236 -18.22 5.10 15.63
C PRO A 236 -18.73 5.61 16.98
N TRP A 237 -18.62 6.91 17.23
CA TRP A 237 -19.12 7.53 18.46
C TRP A 237 -20.65 7.53 18.58
N ARG A 238 -21.41 7.42 17.49
CA ARG A 238 -22.89 7.33 17.54
C ARG A 238 -23.36 6.02 18.17
N ALA A 239 -22.57 4.95 18.09
CA ALA A 239 -22.86 3.69 18.78
C ALA A 239 -22.78 3.80 20.31
N LEU A 240 -22.15 4.86 20.84
CA LEU A 240 -22.02 5.09 22.28
C LEU A 240 -23.21 5.85 22.89
N TYR A 241 -24.08 6.46 22.07
CA TYR A 241 -25.15 7.34 22.55
C TYR A 241 -26.58 6.86 22.25
N GLY A 242 -26.76 5.74 21.55
CA GLY A 242 -28.08 5.18 21.23
C GLY A 242 -28.76 5.88 20.06
#